data_AF-M2XFR0-F1
#
_entry.id   AF-M2XFR0-F1
#
_cell.length_a   1.000
_cell.length_b   1.000
_cell.length_c   1.000
_cell.angle_alpha   90.00
_cell.angle_beta   90.00
_cell.angle_gamma   90.00
#
_symmetry.space_group_name_H-M   'P 1'
#
loop_
_entity.id
_entity.type
_entity.pdbx_description
1 polymer ?
#
loop_
_entity_poly.entity_id
_entity_poly.type
_entity_poly.pdbx_seq_one_letter_code
_entity_poly.pdbx_strand_id
1 'polypeptide(L)'
;MSQQSDVLPALHSSTEVELNDFGVFVFNEKAFPVSLVSSLQGTKLKSPGIEKKEAKVLKQFQHIDKEACWLKADAVRGRDPSRWRRDLAGNVICKKLRGCRGPFCMDFDHVVPLSKGGESVLDNCQVLQTTANRHKGDRLVEPTTDIKKYYKEISDRRVLPLQRHLDIVEFYVYGDVIRHGRRYYGLPLPTYDSFCPVM
;
A
#
# COMPACT_ATOMS: atom_id res chain seq x y z
N MET A 1 28.29 -53.73 -48.97
CA MET A 1 27.98 -52.41 -49.57
C MET A 1 27.29 -51.61 -48.47
N SER A 2 28.03 -50.92 -47.60
CA SER A 2 28.35 -49.48 -47.71
C SER A 2 27.07 -48.65 -47.93
N GLN A 3 26.65 -47.71 -47.08
CA GLN A 3 27.41 -46.77 -46.27
C GLN A 3 26.60 -46.34 -45.03
N GLN A 4 27.33 -45.75 -44.10
CA GLN A 4 26.97 -45.16 -42.83
C GLN A 4 26.77 -43.65 -43.01
N SER A 5 25.79 -43.04 -42.34
CA SER A 5 25.87 -41.64 -41.93
C SER A 5 25.00 -41.38 -40.70
N ASP A 6 25.69 -41.07 -39.61
CA ASP A 6 25.15 -40.60 -38.34
C ASP A 6 24.67 -39.13 -38.48
N VAL A 7 23.46 -38.82 -37.98
CA VAL A 7 23.07 -37.46 -37.59
C VAL A 7 22.23 -37.51 -36.31
N LEU A 8 22.68 -36.75 -35.32
CA LEU A 8 22.19 -36.63 -33.94
C LEU A 8 20.74 -36.12 -33.83
N PRO A 9 19.99 -36.46 -32.75
CA PRO A 9 18.65 -35.95 -32.52
C PRO A 9 18.66 -34.47 -32.07
N ALA A 10 17.76 -33.68 -32.65
CA ALA A 10 17.51 -32.29 -32.28
C ALA A 10 16.94 -32.19 -30.85
N LEU A 11 17.61 -31.41 -30.01
CA LEU A 11 17.18 -31.03 -28.67
C LEU A 11 16.09 -29.94 -28.77
N HIS A 12 14.82 -30.34 -28.86
CA HIS A 12 13.71 -29.42 -28.57
C HIS A 12 13.41 -29.47 -27.07
N SER A 13 14.11 -28.65 -26.29
CA SER A 13 13.69 -28.30 -24.93
C SER A 13 12.71 -27.13 -25.01
N SER A 14 11.45 -27.45 -25.27
CA SER A 14 10.34 -26.51 -25.10
C SER A 14 10.20 -26.24 -23.60
N THR A 15 10.69 -25.11 -23.10
CA THR A 15 10.31 -24.63 -21.76
C THR A 15 8.87 -24.14 -21.85
N GLU A 16 7.94 -24.95 -21.35
CA GLU A 16 6.55 -24.52 -21.15
C GLU A 16 6.54 -23.44 -20.07
N VAL A 17 6.15 -22.22 -20.47
CA VAL A 17 5.87 -21.10 -19.56
C VAL A 17 4.37 -21.15 -19.30
N GLU A 18 3.96 -21.70 -18.16
CA GLU A 18 2.58 -21.57 -17.71
C GLU A 18 2.39 -20.28 -16.91
N LEU A 19 1.40 -19.48 -17.34
CA LEU A 19 0.89 -18.29 -16.66
C LEU A 19 -0.28 -18.71 -15.77
N ASN A 20 -0.25 -18.33 -14.49
CA ASN A 20 -1.43 -18.46 -13.64
C ASN A 20 -2.24 -17.15 -13.67
N ASP A 21 -3.56 -17.24 -13.43
CA ASP A 21 -4.60 -16.20 -13.59
C ASP A 21 -4.41 -14.87 -12.82
N PHE A 22 -3.28 -14.66 -12.14
CA PHE A 22 -2.91 -13.42 -11.46
C PHE A 22 -1.61 -12.78 -11.97
N GLY A 23 -1.02 -13.28 -13.05
CA GLY A 23 0.10 -12.60 -13.74
C GLY A 23 1.41 -12.52 -12.94
N VAL A 24 1.65 -13.46 -12.02
CA VAL A 24 2.89 -13.55 -11.23
C VAL A 24 3.73 -14.73 -11.71
N PHE A 25 4.99 -14.49 -12.05
CA PHE A 25 5.96 -15.54 -12.40
C PHE A 25 6.34 -16.32 -11.13
N VAL A 26 6.05 -17.62 -11.11
CA VAL A 26 6.50 -18.54 -10.06
C VAL A 26 7.65 -19.38 -10.61
N PHE A 27 8.87 -19.15 -10.13
CA PHE A 27 9.98 -20.06 -10.40
C PHE A 27 9.81 -21.31 -9.52
N ASN A 28 9.63 -22.46 -10.16
CA ASN A 28 9.55 -23.75 -9.47
C ASN A 28 10.98 -24.24 -9.20
N GLU A 29 11.42 -24.20 -7.94
CA GLU A 29 12.71 -24.78 -7.51
C GLU A 29 12.64 -26.31 -7.59
N LYS A 30 12.93 -26.86 -8.78
CA LYS A 30 13.26 -28.27 -8.92
C LYS A 30 14.77 -28.41 -9.09
N ALA A 31 15.41 -28.77 -7.97
CA ALA A 31 16.65 -29.52 -7.81
C ALA A 31 17.70 -29.39 -8.95
N PHE A 32 18.69 -28.51 -8.75
CA PHE A 32 19.95 -28.58 -9.48
C PHE A 32 20.89 -29.59 -8.78
N PRO A 33 21.46 -30.57 -9.52
CA PRO A 33 22.45 -31.47 -8.94
C PRO A 33 23.76 -30.73 -8.64
N VAL A 34 24.19 -30.83 -7.38
CA VAL A 34 25.45 -30.29 -6.88
C VAL A 34 26.61 -31.18 -7.36
N SER A 35 27.04 -31.02 -8.61
CA SER A 35 28.34 -31.57 -9.07
C SER A 35 28.80 -30.96 -10.40
N LEU A 36 29.23 -29.70 -10.40
CA LEU A 36 30.25 -29.24 -11.35
C LEU A 36 30.94 -27.95 -10.87
N VAL A 37 31.42 -27.93 -9.63
CA VAL A 37 32.41 -26.94 -9.19
C VAL A 37 33.78 -27.49 -9.52
N SER A 38 34.25 -27.27 -10.74
CA SER A 38 35.67 -27.38 -11.10
C SER A 38 35.86 -26.88 -12.53
N SER A 39 36.75 -25.89 -12.68
CA SER A 39 37.33 -25.45 -13.96
C SER A 39 36.56 -24.41 -14.78
N LEU A 40 36.53 -23.17 -14.28
CA LEU A 40 36.76 -21.99 -15.13
C LEU A 40 37.71 -21.03 -14.38
N GLN A 41 39.00 -21.17 -14.68
CA GLN A 41 40.00 -20.18 -14.32
C GLN A 41 39.85 -18.97 -15.26
N GLY A 42 39.72 -17.78 -14.68
CA GLY A 42 40.25 -16.54 -15.22
C GLY A 42 39.61 -15.95 -16.48
N THR A 43 38.46 -15.30 -16.35
CA THR A 43 38.20 -14.07 -17.13
C THR A 43 37.69 -12.97 -16.19
N LYS A 44 38.48 -11.90 -16.08
CA LYS A 44 38.13 -10.70 -15.32
C LYS A 44 37.06 -9.94 -16.10
N LEU A 45 35.79 -10.31 -15.90
CA LEU A 45 34.67 -9.49 -16.31
C LEU A 45 34.72 -8.20 -15.49
N LYS A 46 35.09 -7.09 -16.15
CA LYS A 46 34.88 -5.74 -15.62
C LYS A 46 33.40 -5.63 -15.31
N SER A 47 33.05 -5.55 -14.02
CA SER A 47 31.75 -5.05 -13.60
C SER A 47 31.55 -3.70 -14.29
N PRO A 48 30.51 -3.50 -15.13
CA PRO A 48 30.19 -2.18 -15.60
C PRO A 48 29.94 -1.33 -14.35
N GLY A 49 30.72 -0.27 -14.20
CA GLY A 49 30.52 0.68 -13.13
C GLY A 49 29.09 1.17 -13.24
N ILE A 50 28.26 0.79 -12.27
CA ILE A 50 26.99 1.46 -12.05
C ILE A 50 27.40 2.84 -11.58
N GLU A 51 27.55 3.77 -12.53
CA GLU A 51 27.58 5.19 -12.23
C GLU A 51 26.36 5.45 -11.37
N LYS A 52 26.61 5.77 -10.10
CA LYS A 52 25.59 6.29 -9.19
C LYS A 52 25.15 7.63 -9.79
N LYS A 53 24.21 7.58 -10.74
CA LYS A 53 23.46 8.77 -11.15
C LYS A 53 22.83 9.29 -9.88
N GLU A 54 23.20 10.52 -9.50
CA GLU A 54 22.61 11.22 -8.37
C GLU A 54 21.09 11.08 -8.48
N ALA A 55 20.51 10.32 -7.57
CA ALA A 55 19.08 10.07 -7.57
C ALA A 55 18.39 11.41 -7.29
N LYS A 56 17.78 11.98 -8.32
CA LYS A 56 17.04 13.24 -8.21
C LYS A 56 15.96 13.05 -7.14
N VAL A 57 16.07 13.81 -6.03
CA VAL A 57 15.11 13.76 -4.92
C VAL A 57 13.72 14.09 -5.47
N LEU A 58 12.83 13.09 -5.42
CA LEU A 58 11.45 13.25 -5.82
C LEU A 58 10.73 14.14 -4.79
N LYS A 59 10.00 15.16 -5.27
CA LYS A 59 9.19 16.05 -4.41
C LYS A 59 7.83 15.44 -4.05
N GLN A 60 7.41 14.38 -4.72
CA GLN A 60 6.10 13.76 -4.52
C GLN A 60 6.24 12.23 -4.57
N PHE A 61 5.43 11.56 -3.76
CA PHE A 61 5.32 10.10 -3.79
C PHE A 61 4.79 9.59 -5.13
N GLN A 62 5.34 8.48 -5.62
CA GLN A 62 4.85 7.80 -6.81
C GLN A 62 3.48 7.17 -6.54
N HIS A 63 2.78 6.77 -7.60
CA HIS A 63 1.47 6.13 -7.45
C HIS A 63 1.56 4.83 -6.63
N ILE A 64 2.59 4.02 -6.86
CA ILE A 64 2.80 2.76 -6.15
C ILE A 64 3.06 2.99 -4.65
N ASP A 65 3.84 4.03 -4.31
CA ASP A 65 4.12 4.40 -2.93
C ASP A 65 2.85 4.86 -2.22
N LYS A 66 1.98 5.62 -2.90
CA LYS A 66 0.69 6.07 -2.34
C LYS A 66 -0.23 4.89 -2.02
N GLU A 67 -0.30 3.90 -2.90
CA GLU A 67 -1.10 2.70 -2.66
C GLU A 67 -0.53 1.88 -1.48
N ALA A 68 0.77 1.64 -1.45
CA ALA A 68 1.41 0.95 -0.34
C ALA A 68 1.30 1.72 0.99
N CYS A 69 1.39 3.06 0.94
CA CYS A 69 1.23 3.95 2.08
C CYS A 69 -0.21 3.94 2.62
N TRP A 70 -1.21 3.83 1.75
CA TRP A 70 -2.60 3.58 2.15
C TRP A 70 -2.71 2.25 2.89
N LEU A 71 -2.12 1.18 2.35
CA LEU A 71 -2.18 -0.15 2.97
C LEU A 71 -1.52 -0.21 4.36
N LYS A 72 -0.53 0.65 4.62
CA LYS A 72 0.17 0.80 5.91
C LYS A 72 -0.71 1.42 7.02
N ALA A 73 -1.71 2.24 6.67
CA ALA A 73 -2.56 2.90 7.65
C ALA A 73 -3.54 1.93 8.32
N ASP A 74 -4.01 2.23 9.54
CA ASP A 74 -4.84 1.31 10.32
C ASP A 74 -6.23 1.11 9.68
N ALA A 75 -6.73 -0.13 9.68
CA ALA A 75 -8.08 -0.41 9.19
C ALA A 75 -9.16 0.03 10.21
N VAL A 76 -10.30 0.52 9.71
CA VAL A 76 -11.45 0.86 10.56
C VAL A 76 -12.31 -0.39 10.79
N ARG A 77 -12.50 -0.79 12.05
CA ARG A 77 -13.30 -1.97 12.41
C ARG A 77 -14.71 -1.90 11.82
N GLY A 78 -15.12 -2.98 11.16
CA GLY A 78 -16.44 -3.13 10.55
C GLY A 78 -16.62 -2.43 9.21
N ARG A 79 -15.58 -1.77 8.70
CA ARG A 79 -15.57 -1.06 7.41
C ARG A 79 -14.64 -1.74 6.42
N ASP A 80 -14.86 -1.46 5.14
CA ASP A 80 -13.97 -1.92 4.08
C ASP A 80 -12.63 -1.14 4.09
N PRO A 81 -11.48 -1.82 4.22
CA PRO A 81 -10.16 -1.18 4.32
C PRO A 81 -9.65 -0.60 3.00
N SER A 82 -10.29 -0.90 1.87
CA SER A 82 -9.98 -0.25 0.59
C SER A 82 -10.58 1.16 0.52
N ARG A 83 -11.64 1.43 1.30
CA ARG A 83 -12.35 2.72 1.34
C ARG A 83 -12.01 3.54 2.57
N TRP A 84 -11.98 2.90 3.74
CA TRP A 84 -11.87 3.56 5.03
C TRP A 84 -10.64 3.11 5.79
N ARG A 85 -9.86 4.08 6.27
CA ARG A 85 -8.72 3.84 7.17
C ARG A 85 -8.69 4.87 8.28
N ARG A 86 -7.79 4.66 9.23
CA ARG A 86 -7.49 5.56 10.32
C ARG A 86 -6.06 6.07 10.16
N ASP A 87 -5.89 7.38 10.20
CA ASP A 87 -4.56 7.98 10.21
C ASP A 87 -3.84 7.74 11.55
N LEU A 88 -2.55 8.07 11.63
CA LEU A 88 -1.75 7.92 12.85
C LEU A 88 -2.27 8.77 14.03
N ALA A 89 -3.04 9.80 13.72
CA ALA A 89 -3.70 10.69 14.66
C ALA A 89 -5.02 10.11 15.20
N GLY A 90 -5.49 8.98 14.67
CA GLY A 90 -6.73 8.35 15.07
C GLY A 90 -7.97 8.86 14.33
N ASN A 91 -7.85 9.74 13.34
CA ASN A 91 -8.96 10.23 12.52
C ASN A 91 -9.35 9.21 11.46
N VAL A 92 -10.66 9.05 11.24
CA VAL A 92 -11.18 8.25 10.13
C VAL A 92 -11.05 9.03 8.84
N ILE A 93 -10.53 8.40 7.80
CA ILE A 93 -10.28 8.97 6.48
C ILE A 93 -10.86 8.08 5.38
N CYS A 94 -11.30 8.71 4.28
CA CYS A 94 -11.87 8.04 3.12
C CYS A 94 -10.94 8.18 1.92
N LYS A 95 -10.58 7.05 1.28
CA LYS A 95 -9.59 7.02 0.19
C LYS A 95 -9.94 7.95 -0.98
N LYS A 96 -11.23 8.01 -1.35
CA LYS A 96 -11.72 8.81 -2.48
C LYS A 96 -11.81 10.30 -2.16
N LEU A 97 -11.79 10.69 -0.88
CA LEU A 97 -11.82 12.08 -0.45
C LEU A 97 -10.39 12.61 -0.28
N ARG A 98 -9.75 13.01 -1.39
CA ARG A 98 -8.38 13.53 -1.41
C ARG A 98 -8.32 15.03 -1.65
N GLY A 99 -7.45 15.75 -0.95
CA GLY A 99 -7.17 17.18 -1.21
C GLY A 99 -8.31 18.15 -0.88
N CYS A 100 -9.33 17.71 -0.15
CA CYS A 100 -10.48 18.52 0.28
C CYS A 100 -10.38 18.90 1.76
N ARG A 101 -11.20 19.87 2.22
CA ARG A 101 -11.20 20.36 3.61
C ARG A 101 -12.23 19.69 4.52
N GLY A 102 -12.83 18.59 4.06
CA GLY A 102 -13.84 17.86 4.81
C GLY A 102 -13.26 17.02 5.96
N PRO A 103 -14.12 16.55 6.88
CA PRO A 103 -13.70 15.80 8.06
C PRO A 103 -13.11 14.42 7.75
N PHE A 104 -13.41 13.84 6.59
CA PHE A 104 -12.88 12.55 6.14
C PHE A 104 -11.84 12.66 5.03
N CYS A 105 -11.52 13.90 4.64
CA CYS A 105 -10.55 14.15 3.58
C CYS A 105 -9.14 13.84 4.05
N MET A 106 -8.34 13.27 3.17
CA MET A 106 -6.96 12.88 3.46
C MET A 106 -5.98 13.44 2.43
N ASP A 107 -4.71 13.43 2.84
CA ASP A 107 -3.55 13.68 2.00
C ASP A 107 -2.44 12.70 2.36
N PHE A 108 -1.55 12.46 1.39
CA PHE A 108 -0.29 11.76 1.64
C PHE A 108 0.73 12.79 2.09
N ASP A 109 1.41 12.51 3.19
CA ASP A 109 2.34 13.41 3.85
C ASP A 109 3.65 12.69 4.15
N HIS A 110 4.73 13.47 4.24
CA HIS A 110 6.02 12.98 4.68
C HIS A 110 6.11 13.00 6.19
N VAL A 111 6.54 11.90 6.81
CA VAL A 111 6.82 11.85 8.26
C VAL A 111 7.91 12.88 8.59
N VAL A 112 9.02 12.81 7.88
CA VAL A 112 10.09 13.82 7.83
C VAL A 112 9.86 14.71 6.60
N PRO A 113 9.56 16.01 6.77
CA PRO A 113 9.31 16.92 5.65
C PRO A 113 10.49 17.02 4.68
N LEU A 114 10.19 17.27 3.40
CA LEU A 114 11.21 17.52 2.36
C LEU A 114 12.16 18.67 2.74
N SER A 115 11.65 19.73 3.36
CA SER A 115 12.44 20.89 3.83
C SER A 115 13.48 20.53 4.89
N LYS A 116 13.40 19.32 5.47
CA LYS A 116 14.32 18.79 6.47
C LYS A 116 15.08 17.55 5.99
N GLY A 117 15.14 17.36 4.66
CA GLY A 117 15.89 16.26 4.03
C GLY A 117 15.12 14.94 3.97
N GLY A 118 13.82 14.92 4.24
CA GLY A 118 13.03 13.70 4.11
C GLY A 118 12.77 13.32 2.65
N GLU A 119 13.06 12.07 2.29
CA GLU A 119 12.89 11.56 0.93
C GLU A 119 11.44 11.13 0.65
N SER A 120 11.02 11.16 -0.61
CA SER A 120 9.69 10.67 -1.03
C SER A 120 9.69 9.15 -1.23
N VAL A 121 9.95 8.41 -0.16
CA VAL A 121 9.96 6.94 -0.13
C VAL A 121 8.80 6.41 0.72
N LEU A 122 8.42 5.14 0.52
CA LEU A 122 7.30 4.51 1.23
C LEU A 122 7.44 4.59 2.76
N ASP A 123 8.64 4.39 3.30
CA ASP A 123 8.86 4.42 4.75
C ASP A 123 8.59 5.79 5.35
N ASN A 124 8.88 6.85 4.59
CA ASN A 124 8.62 8.23 4.95
C ASN A 124 7.20 8.69 4.58
N CYS A 125 6.37 7.83 3.97
CA CYS A 125 4.98 8.16 3.67
C CYS A 125 4.06 7.81 4.83
N GLN A 126 3.17 8.75 5.15
CA GLN A 126 2.02 8.55 6.02
C GLN A 126 0.76 9.14 5.38
N VAL A 127 -0.40 8.57 5.70
CA VAL A 127 -1.69 9.18 5.36
C VAL A 127 -2.19 9.96 6.56
N LEU A 128 -2.58 11.22 6.34
CA LEU A 128 -3.14 12.10 7.37
C LEU A 128 -4.43 12.73 6.88
N GLN A 129 -5.37 13.01 7.79
CA GLN A 129 -6.50 13.88 7.47
C GLN A 129 -6.00 15.24 6.95
N THR A 130 -6.62 15.83 5.93
CA THR A 130 -6.12 17.09 5.33
C THR A 130 -5.99 18.24 6.33
N THR A 131 -6.92 18.36 7.29
CA THR A 131 -6.84 19.37 8.36
C THR A 131 -5.70 19.10 9.31
N ALA A 132 -5.47 17.82 9.64
CA ALA A 132 -4.33 17.36 10.42
C ALA A 132 -3.00 17.66 9.72
N ASN A 133 -2.90 17.30 8.44
CA ASN A 133 -1.73 17.56 7.62
C ASN A 133 -1.38 19.06 7.56
N ARG A 134 -2.38 19.92 7.29
CA ARG A 134 -2.21 21.38 7.27
C ARG A 134 -1.73 21.93 8.62
N HIS A 135 -2.18 21.34 9.73
CA HIS A 135 -1.72 21.74 11.05
C HIS A 135 -0.28 21.29 11.33
N LYS A 136 0.09 20.08 10.91
CA LYS A 136 1.46 19.56 11.01
C LYS A 136 2.44 20.46 10.25
N GLY A 137 2.13 20.74 8.99
CA GLY A 137 3.03 21.47 8.08
C GLY A 137 4.42 20.84 8.04
N ASP A 138 5.45 21.69 8.05
CA ASP A 138 6.87 21.27 7.98
C ASP A 138 7.49 20.95 9.36
N ARG A 139 6.66 20.71 10.38
CA ARG A 139 7.16 20.36 11.71
C ARG A 139 7.63 18.89 11.72
N LEU A 140 8.77 18.64 12.36
CA LEU A 140 9.16 17.28 12.76
C LEU A 140 8.31 17.03 13.99
N VAL A 141 7.17 16.40 13.78
CA VAL A 141 6.38 15.96 14.91
C VAL A 141 6.56 14.47 14.96
N GLU A 142 7.12 13.99 16.07
CA GLU A 142 7.21 12.55 16.28
C GLU A 142 5.78 11.99 16.23
N PRO A 143 5.51 11.01 15.35
CA PRO A 143 4.15 10.55 15.04
C PRO A 143 3.40 9.99 16.25
N THR A 144 4.10 9.70 17.36
CA THR A 144 3.56 8.90 18.46
C THR A 144 3.19 9.69 19.70
N THR A 145 3.84 10.80 20.03
CA THR A 145 3.60 11.51 21.30
C THR A 145 2.91 12.85 21.08
N ASP A 146 3.45 13.71 20.22
CA ASP A 146 2.98 15.09 20.08
C ASP A 146 1.80 15.20 19.11
N ILE A 147 1.86 14.48 17.98
CA ILE A 147 0.71 14.30 17.08
C ILE A 147 -0.43 13.67 17.87
N LYS A 148 -0.21 12.50 18.50
CA LYS A 148 -1.29 11.83 19.25
C LYS A 148 -1.83 12.70 20.38
N LYS A 149 -1.02 13.47 21.09
CA LYS A 149 -1.49 14.38 22.15
C LYS A 149 -2.32 15.54 21.59
N TYR A 150 -1.84 16.20 20.54
CA TYR A 150 -2.57 17.28 19.86
C TYR A 150 -3.89 16.77 19.26
N TYR A 151 -3.86 15.61 18.60
CA TYR A 151 -5.05 15.00 18.04
C TYR A 151 -5.94 14.36 19.07
N LYS A 152 -5.43 13.86 20.20
CA LYS A 152 -6.25 13.40 21.33
C LYS A 152 -7.05 14.55 21.90
N GLU A 153 -6.44 15.72 22.08
CA GLU A 153 -7.14 16.92 22.56
C GLU A 153 -8.22 17.41 21.56
N ILE A 154 -7.98 17.22 20.26
CA ILE A 154 -8.94 17.54 19.20
C ILE A 154 -9.98 16.43 19.01
N SER A 155 -9.61 15.16 19.19
CA SER A 155 -10.47 13.99 19.02
C SER A 155 -11.39 13.82 20.22
N ASP A 156 -10.93 14.14 21.43
CA ASP A 156 -11.76 14.17 22.64
C ASP A 156 -12.85 15.25 22.53
N ARG A 157 -12.63 16.30 21.73
CA ARG A 157 -13.65 17.28 21.34
C ARG A 157 -14.50 16.85 20.12
N ARG A 158 -14.08 15.84 19.36
CA ARG A 158 -14.85 15.32 18.21
C ARG A 158 -15.65 14.10 18.64
N VAL A 159 -16.97 14.21 18.50
CA VAL A 159 -17.85 13.04 18.55
C VAL A 159 -17.36 12.05 17.48
N LEU A 160 -16.90 10.86 17.90
CA LEU A 160 -16.52 9.79 16.97
C LEU A 160 -17.68 9.60 15.98
N PRO A 161 -17.41 9.59 14.67
CA PRO A 161 -18.47 9.49 13.68
C PRO A 161 -19.21 8.18 13.91
N LEU A 162 -20.48 8.29 14.31
CA LEU A 162 -21.36 7.13 14.42
C LEU A 162 -21.38 6.39 13.09
N GLN A 163 -21.48 5.06 13.13
CA GLN A 163 -21.44 4.23 11.92
C GLN A 163 -22.42 4.72 10.84
N ARG A 164 -23.61 5.19 11.23
CA ARG A 164 -24.58 5.78 10.29
C ARG A 164 -24.03 6.95 9.47
N HIS A 165 -23.19 7.81 10.06
CA HIS A 165 -22.61 8.95 9.34
C HIS A 165 -21.57 8.49 8.32
N LEU A 166 -20.81 7.45 8.65
CA LEU A 166 -19.88 6.82 7.71
C LEU A 166 -20.65 6.12 6.58
N ASP A 167 -21.76 5.44 6.88
CA ASP A 167 -22.65 4.83 5.86
C ASP A 167 -23.16 5.89 4.87
N ILE A 168 -23.63 7.02 5.39
CA ILE A 168 -24.10 8.15 4.58
C ILE A 168 -23.00 8.64 3.66
N VAL A 169 -21.83 8.96 4.20
CA VAL A 169 -20.70 9.45 3.40
C VAL A 169 -20.24 8.42 2.38
N GLU A 170 -20.15 7.15 2.78
CA GLU A 170 -19.72 6.06 1.89
C GLU A 170 -20.69 5.93 0.70
N PHE A 171 -21.99 5.94 0.98
CA PHE A 171 -23.02 5.88 -0.05
C PHE A 171 -22.94 7.07 -1.01
N TYR A 172 -22.77 8.29 -0.51
CA TYR A 172 -22.62 9.47 -1.37
C TYR A 172 -21.35 9.43 -2.22
N VAL A 173 -20.27 8.83 -1.72
CA VAL A 173 -18.96 8.82 -2.38
C VAL A 173 -18.81 7.65 -3.36
N TYR A 174 -19.37 6.49 -3.04
CA TYR A 174 -19.20 5.24 -3.81
C TYR A 174 -20.48 4.73 -4.47
N GLY A 175 -21.67 5.18 -4.05
CA GLY A 175 -22.96 4.70 -4.52
C GLY A 175 -23.46 3.44 -3.81
N ASP A 176 -22.66 2.89 -2.88
CA ASP A 176 -22.96 1.71 -2.09
C ASP A 176 -22.21 1.79 -0.74
N VAL A 177 -22.60 0.93 0.20
CA VAL A 177 -21.95 0.81 1.51
C VAL A 177 -21.43 -0.60 1.69
N ILE A 178 -20.19 -0.77 2.14
CA ILE A 178 -19.65 -2.08 2.51
C ILE A 178 -19.41 -2.14 4.01
N ARG A 179 -20.16 -2.98 4.70
CA ARG A 179 -20.10 -3.14 6.15
C ARG A 179 -20.01 -4.61 6.53
N HIS A 180 -19.04 -4.97 7.36
CA HIS A 180 -18.76 -6.37 7.73
C HIS A 180 -18.70 -7.32 6.52
N GLY A 181 -18.10 -6.87 5.41
CA GLY A 181 -17.98 -7.65 4.16
C GLY A 181 -19.28 -7.75 3.33
N ARG A 182 -20.38 -7.16 3.78
CA ARG A 182 -21.66 -7.13 3.04
C ARG A 182 -21.83 -5.80 2.33
N ARG A 183 -22.24 -5.84 1.06
CA ARG A 183 -22.51 -4.68 0.23
C ARG A 183 -24.00 -4.31 0.25
N TYR A 184 -24.29 -3.03 0.40
CA TYR A 184 -25.65 -2.46 0.44
C TYR A 184 -25.78 -1.39 -0.65
N TYR A 185 -26.80 -1.49 -1.49
CA TYR A 185 -27.07 -0.55 -2.59
C TYR A 185 -28.03 0.59 -2.21
N GLY A 186 -28.41 0.66 -0.94
CA GLY A 186 -29.12 1.79 -0.36
C GLY A 186 -28.47 2.12 0.98
N LEU A 187 -28.81 3.29 1.53
CA LEU A 187 -28.46 3.56 2.92
C LEU A 187 -29.06 2.45 3.78
N PRO A 188 -28.24 1.71 4.56
CA PRO A 188 -28.78 0.71 5.45
C PRO A 188 -29.73 1.45 6.38
N LEU A 189 -31.04 1.23 6.19
CA LEU A 189 -32.04 1.72 7.12
C LEU A 189 -31.64 1.19 8.50
N PRO A 190 -31.88 1.94 9.58
CA PRO A 190 -31.72 1.42 10.92
C PRO A 190 -32.70 0.26 11.06
N THR A 191 -32.26 -0.94 10.70
CA THR A 191 -32.78 -2.14 11.33
C THR A 191 -32.38 -1.94 12.77
N TYR A 192 -33.41 -1.60 13.56
CA TYR A 192 -33.38 -1.45 15.02
C TYR A 192 -32.25 -2.31 15.59
N ASP A 193 -31.30 -1.68 16.28
CA ASP A 193 -30.10 -2.31 16.84
C ASP A 193 -30.32 -3.80 17.12
N SER A 194 -29.94 -4.65 16.17
CA SER A 194 -29.70 -6.05 16.47
C SER A 194 -28.37 -6.01 17.18
N PHE A 195 -28.46 -5.83 18.50
CA PHE A 195 -27.59 -6.39 19.51
C PHE A 195 -26.43 -7.15 18.85
N CYS A 196 -25.27 -6.51 18.78
CA CYS A 196 -24.03 -7.27 18.83
C CYS A 196 -23.87 -7.55 20.33
N PRO A 197 -24.21 -8.75 20.84
CA PRO A 197 -23.89 -9.03 22.22
C PRO A 197 -22.36 -9.10 22.28
N VAL A 198 -21.79 -8.23 23.09
CA VAL A 198 -20.47 -8.48 23.66
C VAL A 198 -20.65 -9.76 24.49
N MET A 199 -20.22 -10.90 23.94
CA MET A 199 -19.87 -12.10 24.71
C MET A 199 -18.40 -12.37 24.46
#